data_AF-A0A1M7TG86-F1
#
_entry.id   AF-A0A1M7TG86-F1
#
_cell.length_a   1.000
_cell.length_b   1.000
_cell.length_c   1.000
_cell.angle_alpha   90.00
_cell.angle_beta   90.00
_cell.angle_gamma   90.00
#
_symmetry.space_group_name_H-M   'P 1'
#
loop_
_entity.id
_entity.type
_entity.pdbx_description
1 polymer ?
#
loop_
_entity_poly.entity_id
_entity_poly.type
_entity_poly.pdbx_seq_one_letter_code
_entity_poly.pdbx_strand_id
1 'polypeptide(L)'
;MRLPGDTGVSYSRTVSVRESLDRLRAAADDGRLDDLARRHGVALITVFGSAIRTPERARDLDVAVSLPAGTQGLLALVGDLADLTASDDVDVLVLYGASPTARFSGLVGARPLYEASASLFARTQMAAALEFYETAWLRDLDLQRMATS
;
A
#
# COMPACT_ATOMS: atom_id res chain seq x y z
N MET A 1 -31.45 -7.82 -45.04
CA MET A 1 -30.27 -6.98 -45.28
C MET A 1 -29.90 -6.33 -43.95
N ARG A 2 -28.90 -6.90 -43.25
CA ARG A 2 -28.48 -6.50 -41.89
C ARG A 2 -27.20 -5.67 -42.04
N LEU A 3 -27.15 -4.47 -41.46
CA LEU A 3 -25.95 -3.65 -41.43
C LEU A 3 -24.95 -4.25 -40.42
N PRO A 4 -23.65 -4.38 -40.76
CA PRO A 4 -22.60 -4.74 -39.82
C PRO A 4 -22.02 -3.46 -39.21
N GLY A 5 -22.02 -3.38 -37.88
CA GLY A 5 -21.50 -2.22 -37.18
C GLY A 5 -21.76 -2.31 -35.68
N ASP A 6 -21.09 -3.24 -35.03
CA ASP A 6 -20.77 -3.08 -33.61
C ASP A 6 -19.38 -3.69 -33.38
N THR A 7 -18.35 -2.94 -33.76
CA THR A 7 -16.99 -3.19 -33.31
C THR A 7 -16.99 -2.93 -31.81
N GLY A 8 -17.06 -4.01 -31.05
CA GLY A 8 -17.03 -4.00 -29.60
C GLY A 8 -15.94 -3.07 -29.10
N VAL A 9 -16.38 -2.12 -28.26
CA VAL A 9 -15.54 -1.25 -27.46
C VAL A 9 -14.40 -2.09 -26.86
N SER A 10 -13.15 -1.74 -27.17
CA SER A 10 -11.97 -2.33 -26.55
C SER A 10 -11.94 -1.87 -25.09
N TYR A 11 -12.45 -2.69 -24.19
CA TYR A 11 -12.28 -2.49 -22.75
C TYR A 11 -10.77 -2.54 -22.48
N SER A 12 -10.23 -1.44 -21.96
CA SER A 12 -8.86 -1.36 -21.45
C SER A 12 -8.54 -2.63 -20.68
N ARG A 13 -7.44 -3.30 -21.03
CA ARG A 13 -7.03 -4.55 -20.40
C ARG A 13 -6.70 -4.24 -18.94
N THR A 14 -7.65 -4.48 -18.02
CA THR A 14 -7.44 -4.27 -16.58
C THR A 14 -6.22 -5.08 -16.15
N VAL A 15 -5.18 -4.37 -15.70
CA VAL A 15 -3.94 -4.98 -15.18
C VAL A 15 -4.31 -5.77 -13.92
N SER A 16 -3.86 -7.02 -13.83
CA SER A 16 -4.13 -7.83 -12.63
C SER A 16 -3.30 -7.34 -11.45
N VAL A 17 -3.79 -7.50 -10.21
CA VAL A 17 -3.04 -7.15 -8.99
C VAL A 17 -1.65 -7.80 -8.95
N ARG A 18 -1.53 -9.05 -9.44
CA ARG A 18 -0.24 -9.74 -9.55
C ARG A 18 0.72 -8.98 -10.46
N GLU A 19 0.24 -8.57 -11.63
CA GLU A 19 1.05 -7.81 -12.59
C GLU A 19 1.44 -6.43 -12.04
N SER A 20 0.53 -5.75 -11.35
CA SER A 20 0.80 -4.50 -10.63
C SER A 20 1.91 -4.67 -9.58
N LEU A 21 1.85 -5.75 -8.78
CA LEU A 21 2.87 -6.08 -7.79
C LEU A 21 4.22 -6.41 -8.44
N ASP A 22 4.23 -7.18 -9.52
CA ASP A 22 5.46 -7.53 -10.24
C ASP A 22 6.13 -6.30 -10.86
N ARG A 23 5.34 -5.35 -11.40
CA ARG A 23 5.83 -4.05 -11.88
C ARG A 23 6.44 -3.21 -10.76
N LEU A 24 5.78 -3.16 -9.60
CA LEU A 24 6.28 -2.42 -8.44
C LEU A 24 7.59 -3.02 -7.90
N ARG A 25 7.71 -4.35 -7.89
CA ARG A 25 8.96 -5.06 -7.55
C ARG A 25 10.07 -4.79 -8.55
N ALA A 26 9.77 -4.90 -9.85
CA ALA A 26 10.74 -4.56 -10.89
C ALA A 26 11.23 -3.12 -10.77
N ALA A 27 10.34 -2.18 -10.40
CA ALA A 27 10.69 -0.79 -10.14
C ALA A 27 11.59 -0.61 -8.90
N ALA A 28 11.43 -1.46 -7.89
CA ALA A 28 12.35 -1.49 -6.75
C ALA A 28 13.73 -2.03 -7.19
N ASP A 29 13.76 -3.11 -7.97
CA ASP A 29 14.99 -3.74 -8.44
C ASP A 29 15.79 -2.85 -9.41
N ASP A 30 15.10 -2.07 -10.25
CA ASP A 30 15.72 -1.17 -11.24
C ASP A 30 15.91 0.28 -10.76
N GLY A 31 15.51 0.59 -9.52
CA GLY A 31 15.71 1.89 -8.86
C GLY A 31 14.67 2.96 -9.20
N ARG A 32 13.68 2.71 -10.07
CA ARG A 32 12.60 3.68 -10.33
C ARG A 32 11.76 3.97 -9.09
N LEU A 33 11.56 2.98 -8.22
CA LEU A 33 10.83 3.16 -6.95
C LEU A 33 11.63 4.03 -5.98
N ASP A 34 12.94 3.88 -5.94
CA ASP A 34 13.84 4.71 -5.13
C ASP A 34 13.80 6.18 -5.57
N ASP A 35 13.82 6.42 -6.88
CA ASP A 35 13.69 7.77 -7.44
C ASP A 35 12.33 8.38 -7.07
N LEU A 36 11.25 7.62 -7.22
CA LEU A 36 9.91 8.05 -6.83
C LEU A 36 9.86 8.36 -5.33
N ALA A 37 10.39 7.49 -4.48
CA ALA A 37 10.41 7.69 -3.04
C ALA A 37 11.17 8.98 -2.66
N ARG A 38 12.33 9.23 -3.26
CA ARG A 38 13.09 10.46 -3.04
C ARG A 38 12.35 11.72 -3.48
N ARG A 39 11.70 11.70 -4.66
CA ARG A 39 10.92 12.85 -5.17
C ARG A 39 9.80 13.25 -4.23
N HIS A 40 9.14 12.26 -3.61
CA HIS A 40 8.00 12.48 -2.71
C HIS A 40 8.38 12.57 -1.23
N GLY A 41 9.67 12.45 -0.89
CA GLY A 41 10.12 12.46 0.51
C GLY A 41 9.64 11.25 1.31
N VAL A 42 9.37 10.12 0.65
CA VAL A 42 8.98 8.86 1.29
C VAL A 42 10.21 8.23 1.93
N ALA A 43 10.09 7.82 3.19
CA ALA A 43 11.17 7.18 3.93
C ALA A 43 11.11 5.64 3.86
N LEU A 44 9.91 5.07 3.72
CA LEU A 44 9.67 3.63 3.74
C LEU A 44 8.49 3.30 2.82
N ILE A 45 8.63 2.28 1.98
CA ILE A 45 7.53 1.70 1.19
C ILE A 45 7.46 0.20 1.46
N THR A 46 6.28 -0.29 1.81
CA THR A 46 6.00 -1.72 1.95
C THR A 46 4.76 -2.10 1.14
N VAL A 47 4.68 -3.36 0.74
CA VAL A 47 3.43 -3.97 0.26
C VAL A 47 2.92 -4.95 1.29
N PHE A 48 1.61 -4.92 1.52
CA PHE A 48 0.96 -5.76 2.52
C PHE A 48 -0.35 -6.34 1.98
N GLY A 49 -1.20 -6.81 2.89
CA GLY A 49 -2.57 -7.14 2.51
C GLY A 49 -2.72 -8.41 1.67
N SER A 50 -3.79 -8.42 0.88
CA SER A 50 -4.26 -9.61 0.16
C SER A 50 -3.31 -10.02 -0.97
N ALA A 51 -2.67 -9.06 -1.64
CA ALA A 51 -1.69 -9.28 -2.70
C ALA A 51 -0.49 -10.14 -2.26
N ILE A 52 -0.16 -10.12 -0.96
CA ILE A 52 0.92 -10.93 -0.39
C ILE A 52 0.41 -12.24 0.23
N ARG A 53 -0.75 -12.22 0.91
CA ARG A 53 -1.24 -13.37 1.68
C ARG A 53 -2.06 -14.36 0.85
N THR A 54 -2.88 -13.87 -0.07
CA THR A 54 -3.85 -14.64 -0.87
C THR A 54 -3.96 -14.01 -2.27
N PRO A 55 -2.89 -14.06 -3.07
CA PRO A 55 -2.80 -13.31 -4.33
C PRO A 55 -3.87 -13.70 -5.36
N GLU A 56 -4.44 -14.90 -5.26
CA GLU A 56 -5.55 -15.38 -6.10
C GLU A 56 -6.90 -14.73 -5.78
N ARG A 57 -7.02 -14.07 -4.62
CA ARG A 57 -8.22 -13.36 -4.16
C ARG A 57 -8.02 -11.85 -4.06
N ALA A 58 -6.82 -11.36 -4.34
CA ALA A 58 -6.50 -9.94 -4.21
C ALA A 58 -7.29 -9.10 -5.22
N ARG A 59 -7.82 -7.97 -4.76
CA ARG A 59 -8.63 -7.04 -5.55
C ARG A 59 -7.90 -5.73 -5.81
N ASP A 60 -7.02 -5.38 -4.90
CA ASP A 60 -6.26 -4.15 -4.79
C ASP A 60 -4.81 -4.48 -4.41
N LEU A 61 -3.94 -3.49 -4.60
CA LEU A 61 -2.56 -3.51 -4.13
C LEU A 61 -2.42 -2.56 -2.93
N ASP A 62 -2.37 -3.15 -1.73
CA ASP A 62 -2.12 -2.42 -0.48
C ASP A 62 -0.65 -2.00 -0.35
N VAL A 63 -0.39 -0.70 -0.31
CA VAL A 63 0.95 -0.10 -0.16
C VAL A 63 1.00 0.77 1.09
N ALA A 64 1.91 0.49 2.04
CA ALA A 64 2.12 1.36 3.18
C ALA A 64 3.34 2.26 2.94
N VAL A 65 3.19 3.55 3.26
CA VAL A 65 4.22 4.56 3.05
C VAL A 65 4.49 5.36 4.32
N SER A 66 5.75 5.64 4.59
CA SER A 66 6.15 6.61 5.63
C SER A 66 6.45 7.95 4.97
N LEU A 67 5.56 8.91 5.18
CA LEU A 67 5.64 10.29 4.70
C LEU A 67 5.58 11.26 5.87
N PRO A 68 6.31 12.38 5.85
CA PRO A 68 6.12 13.47 6.81
C PRO A 68 4.70 14.05 6.75
N ALA A 69 4.19 14.51 7.90
CA ALA A 69 2.90 15.19 7.95
C ALA A 69 2.93 16.55 7.23
N GLY A 70 1.80 16.93 6.61
CA GLY A 70 1.64 18.21 5.91
C GLY A 70 2.00 18.20 4.43
N THR A 71 2.38 17.04 3.87
CA THR A 71 2.84 16.93 2.49
C THR A 71 1.64 16.96 1.53
N GLN A 72 1.52 18.01 0.72
CA GLN A 72 0.59 18.04 -0.43
C GLN A 72 0.90 16.97 -1.51
N GLY A 73 1.94 16.16 -1.29
CA GLY A 73 2.44 15.15 -2.20
C GLY A 73 1.74 13.79 -2.12
N LEU A 74 0.83 13.52 -1.17
CA LEU A 74 0.17 12.20 -1.11
C LEU A 74 -0.60 11.89 -2.40
N LEU A 75 -1.38 12.85 -2.92
CA LEU A 75 -2.13 12.64 -4.16
C LEU A 75 -1.20 12.46 -5.37
N ALA A 76 -0.11 13.21 -5.42
CA ALA A 76 0.90 13.07 -6.48
C ALA A 76 1.62 11.71 -6.38
N LEU A 77 1.90 11.23 -5.16
CA LEU A 77 2.46 9.91 -4.94
C LEU A 77 1.50 8.80 -5.38
N VAL A 78 0.21 8.91 -5.06
CA VAL A 78 -0.82 7.96 -5.51
C VAL A 78 -0.86 7.90 -7.03
N GLY A 79 -0.85 9.06 -7.72
CA GLY A 79 -0.78 9.12 -9.18
C GLY A 79 0.48 8.45 -9.74
N ASP A 80 1.66 8.80 -9.21
CA ASP A 80 2.92 8.20 -9.64
C ASP A 80 2.96 6.68 -9.37
N LEU A 81 2.36 6.20 -8.28
CA LEU A 81 2.25 4.77 -7.98
C LEU A 81 1.30 4.07 -8.95
N ALA A 82 0.15 4.68 -9.25
CA ALA A 82 -0.81 4.16 -10.22
C ALA A 82 -0.19 4.06 -11.63
N ASP A 83 0.60 5.06 -12.03
CA ASP A 83 1.35 5.03 -13.28
C ASP A 83 2.43 3.93 -13.26
N LEU A 84 3.15 3.78 -12.14
CA LEU A 84 4.22 2.79 -11.99
C LEU A 84 3.69 1.35 -12.03
N THR A 85 2.50 1.12 -11.47
CA THR A 85 1.82 -0.18 -11.46
C THR A 85 0.93 -0.39 -12.68
N ALA A 86 0.62 0.68 -13.42
CA ALA A 86 -0.43 0.76 -14.44
C ALA A 86 -1.80 0.31 -13.93
N SER A 87 -2.16 0.68 -12.70
CA SER A 87 -3.40 0.28 -12.05
C SER A 87 -3.87 1.37 -11.09
N ASP A 88 -5.16 1.72 -11.18
CA ASP A 88 -5.82 2.62 -10.23
C ASP A 88 -6.22 1.92 -8.92
N ASP A 89 -6.13 0.58 -8.86
CA ASP A 89 -6.48 -0.25 -7.71
C ASP A 89 -5.30 -0.35 -6.72
N VAL A 90 -4.70 0.79 -6.37
CA VAL A 90 -3.60 0.90 -5.40
C VAL A 90 -4.08 1.66 -4.17
N ASP A 91 -4.19 0.95 -3.06
CA ASP A 91 -4.61 1.53 -1.78
C ASP A 91 -3.39 1.92 -0.94
N VAL A 92 -3.30 3.21 -0.62
CA VAL A 92 -2.14 3.77 0.11
C VAL A 92 -2.48 4.00 1.58
N LEU A 93 -1.73 3.32 2.46
CA LEU A 93 -1.74 3.55 3.90
C LEU A 93 -0.57 4.47 4.29
N VAL A 94 -0.87 5.67 4.79
CA VAL A 94 0.16 6.54 5.39
C VAL A 94 0.44 6.12 6.83
N LEU A 95 1.65 5.64 7.11
CA LEU A 95 2.05 5.12 8.43
C LEU A 95 2.14 6.20 9.51
N TYR A 96 2.43 7.45 9.12
CA TYR A 96 2.49 8.56 10.07
C TYR A 96 1.08 8.95 10.50
N GLY A 97 0.79 8.89 11.80
CA GLY A 97 -0.54 9.18 12.35
C GLY A 97 -1.59 8.09 12.14
N ALA A 98 -1.27 6.99 11.46
CA ALA A 98 -2.15 5.83 11.37
C ALA A 98 -2.37 5.18 12.75
N SER A 99 -3.54 4.56 12.93
CA SER A 99 -3.86 3.83 14.15
C SER A 99 -2.89 2.66 14.37
N PRO A 100 -2.71 2.19 15.61
CA PRO A 100 -1.86 1.03 15.91
C PRO A 100 -2.21 -0.21 15.05
N THR A 101 -3.49 -0.47 14.82
CA THR A 101 -3.97 -1.59 13.97
C THR A 101 -3.58 -1.42 12.52
N ALA A 102 -3.69 -0.21 11.97
CA ALA A 102 -3.33 0.08 10.58
C ALA A 102 -1.81 -0.02 10.40
N ARG A 103 -1.02 0.58 11.31
CA ARG A 103 0.44 0.47 11.31
C ARG A 103 0.90 -0.99 11.39
N PHE A 104 0.28 -1.78 12.28
CA PHE A 104 0.57 -3.21 12.39
C PHE A 104 0.31 -3.93 11.06
N SER A 105 -0.85 -3.71 10.45
CA SER A 105 -1.22 -4.33 9.16
C SER A 105 -0.26 -3.97 8.02
N GLY A 106 0.20 -2.71 7.99
CA GLY A 106 1.13 -2.21 6.97
C GLY A 106 2.59 -2.66 7.14
N LEU A 107 2.96 -3.19 8.30
CA LEU A 107 4.36 -3.48 8.64
C LEU A 107 4.61 -4.94 9.02
N VAL A 108 3.72 -5.56 9.79
CA VAL A 108 3.89 -6.94 10.26
C VAL A 108 3.39 -7.91 9.19
N GLY A 109 4.28 -8.78 8.71
CA GLY A 109 4.00 -9.66 7.57
C GLY A 109 4.04 -8.95 6.20
N ALA A 110 4.34 -7.65 6.17
CA ALA A 110 4.54 -6.88 4.94
C ALA A 110 5.90 -7.20 4.29
N ARG A 111 6.03 -6.87 3.00
CA ARG A 111 7.32 -6.93 2.28
C ARG A 111 7.84 -5.51 2.07
N PRO A 112 9.03 -5.15 2.58
CA PRO A 112 9.64 -3.87 2.27
C PRO A 112 10.08 -3.84 0.81
N LEU A 113 9.83 -2.72 0.13
CA LEU A 113 10.29 -2.46 -1.24
C LEU A 113 11.30 -1.31 -1.29
N TYR A 114 11.26 -0.38 -0.33
CA TYR A 114 12.20 0.72 -0.22
C TYR A 114 12.40 1.14 1.23
N GLU A 115 13.63 1.42 1.63
CA GLU A 115 13.94 2.13 2.88
C GLU A 115 15.03 3.19 2.66
N ALA A 116 14.79 4.42 3.13
CA ALA A 116 15.72 5.54 2.97
C ALA A 116 17.01 5.40 3.78
N SER A 117 17.00 4.52 4.79
CA SER A 117 18.17 4.19 5.60
C SER A 117 18.10 2.73 6.00
N ALA A 118 19.26 2.06 6.04
CA ALA A 118 19.35 0.67 6.46
C ALA A 118 18.63 0.42 7.80
N SER A 119 17.90 -0.68 7.88
CA SER A 119 17.16 -1.11 9.10
C SER A 119 16.01 -0.19 9.52
N LEU A 120 15.57 0.74 8.68
CA LEU A 120 14.39 1.56 8.98
C LEU A 120 13.14 0.68 9.02
N PHE A 121 12.98 -0.25 8.08
CA PHE A 121 11.85 -1.16 8.06
C PHE A 121 11.80 -1.99 9.35
N ALA A 122 12.90 -2.65 9.71
CA ALA A 122 12.96 -3.53 10.88
C ALA A 122 12.60 -2.78 12.19
N ARG A 123 13.16 -1.58 12.38
CA ARG A 123 12.84 -0.75 13.56
C ARG A 123 11.38 -0.32 13.59
N THR A 124 10.85 0.11 12.45
CA THR A 124 9.46 0.58 12.34
C THR A 124 8.48 -0.58 12.55
N GLN A 125 8.77 -1.76 12.01
CA GLN A 125 7.99 -2.97 12.22
C GLN A 125 7.96 -3.39 13.69
N MET A 126 9.10 -3.42 14.37
CA MET A 126 9.16 -3.76 15.80
C MET A 126 8.36 -2.77 16.65
N ALA A 127 8.50 -1.47 16.38
CA ALA A 127 7.74 -0.44 17.10
C ALA A 127 6.23 -0.60 16.90
N ALA A 128 5.78 -0.84 15.66
CA ALA A 128 4.35 -1.06 15.38
C ALA A 128 3.81 -2.35 16.01
N ALA A 129 4.61 -3.42 16.05
CA ALA A 129 4.22 -4.65 16.73
C ALA A 129 4.04 -4.43 18.23
N LEU A 130 5.00 -3.78 18.89
CA LEU A 130 4.91 -3.47 20.31
C LEU A 130 3.69 -2.60 20.62
N GLU A 131 3.55 -1.48 19.91
CA GLU A 131 2.43 -0.55 20.04
C GLU A 131 1.08 -1.29 19.90
N PHE A 132 0.95 -2.16 18.89
CA PHE A 132 -0.26 -2.93 18.68
C PHE A 132 -0.60 -3.82 19.88
N TYR A 133 0.37 -4.57 20.44
CA TYR A 133 0.09 -5.45 21.57
C TYR A 133 -0.18 -4.68 22.86
N GLU A 134 0.57 -3.60 23.12
CA GLU A 134 0.41 -2.79 24.33
C GLU A 134 -0.91 -2.04 24.37
N THR A 135 -1.43 -1.61 23.21
CA THR A 135 -2.72 -0.89 23.14
C THR A 135 -3.90 -1.84 22.90
N ALA A 136 -3.76 -3.15 23.06
CA ALA A 136 -4.84 -4.10 22.78
C ALA A 136 -6.10 -3.85 23.64
N TRP A 137 -5.89 -3.56 24.93
CA TRP A 137 -6.96 -3.28 25.87
C TRP A 137 -7.81 -2.05 25.49
N LEU A 138 -7.22 -1.03 24.85
CA LEU A 138 -7.97 0.14 24.36
C LEU A 138 -8.96 -0.25 23.27
N ARG A 139 -8.54 -1.12 22.34
CA ARG A 139 -9.39 -1.61 21.26
C ARG A 139 -10.53 -2.48 21.80
N ASP A 140 -10.25 -3.31 22.81
CA ASP A 140 -11.28 -4.12 23.47
C ASP A 140 -12.34 -3.24 24.14
N LEU A 141 -11.92 -2.16 24.82
CA LEU A 141 -12.85 -1.20 25.42
C LEU A 141 -13.71 -0.48 24.36
N ASP A 142 -13.12 -0.09 23.23
CA ASP A 142 -13.88 0.54 22.14
C ASP A 142 -14.91 -0.41 21.53
N LEU A 143 -14.56 -1.68 21.32
CA LEU A 143 -15.49 -2.71 20.84
C LEU A 143 -16.64 -2.96 21.84
N GLN A 144 -16.35 -2.99 23.14
CA GLN A 144 -17.38 -3.12 24.17
C GLN A 144 -18.36 -1.93 24.16
N ARG A 145 -17.84 -0.70 23.96
CA ARG A 145 -18.68 0.50 23.83
C ARG A 145 -19.60 0.42 22.61
N MET A 146 -19.09 -0.03 21.47
CA MET A 146 -19.87 -0.19 20.24
C MET A 146 -20.93 -1.31 20.35
N ALA A 147 -20.65 -2.38 21.11
CA ALA A 147 -21.60 -3.47 21.30
C ALA A 147 -22.74 -3.13 22.28
N THR A 148 -22.56 -2.09 23.09
CA THR A 148 -23.53 -1.65 24.12
C THR A 148 -24.35 -0.43 23.66
N SER A 149 -24.01 0.18 22.52
CA SER A 149 -24.74 1.29 21.88
C SER A 149 -25.75 0.79 20.85
#